data_AF-X1U505-F1
#
_entry.id   AF-X1U505-F1
#
_cell.length_a   1.000
_cell.length_b   1.000
_cell.length_c   1.000
_cell.angle_alpha   90.00
_cell.angle_beta   90.00
_cell.angle_gamma   90.00
#
_symmetry.space_group_name_H-M   'P 1'
#
loop_
_entity.id
_entity.type
_entity.pdbx_description
1 polymer ?
#
loop_
_entity_poly.entity_id
_entity_poly.type
_entity_poly.pdbx_seq_one_letter_code
_entity_poly.pdbx_strand_id
1 'polypeptide(L)'
;MEKIIYTYALAKSLYDQGEDYIDAFWPLALRVFDIKKKYLSLNSIQDLIKNDLELNIPLYSLEAILNRAEKNGYLTKKHRHHFEITESGLRYINNFKTNREVERKLNALFKDIKDFIKSKFNLEEEIKEIKISILELFNKNLTLLVEYFSLNKESIPVAKTSNSSLENYLIEYIKIADIEKPEQYESLKDLVLGSIISTIINSKTPEKIIL
;
A
#
# COMPACT_ATOMS: atom_id res chain seq x y z
N MET A 1 5.18 0.75 11.19
CA MET A 1 5.35 2.09 10.55
C MET A 1 6.12 2.03 9.23
N GLU A 2 7.34 1.48 9.15
CA GLU A 2 7.96 1.25 7.83
C GLU A 2 7.14 0.26 6.96
N LYS A 3 6.52 -0.73 7.61
CA LYS A 3 5.67 -1.74 6.95
C LYS A 3 4.45 -1.12 6.28
N ILE A 4 3.86 -0.04 6.82
CA ILE A 4 2.63 0.54 6.27
C ILE A 4 2.85 1.18 4.89
N ILE A 5 4.00 1.83 4.68
CA ILE A 5 4.42 2.40 3.39
C ILE A 5 4.51 1.28 2.36
N TYR A 6 5.16 0.18 2.73
CA TYR A 6 5.27 -1.00 1.89
C TYR A 6 3.91 -1.61 1.57
N THR A 7 3.03 -1.73 2.57
CA THR A 7 1.67 -2.22 2.41
C THR A 7 0.87 -1.37 1.45
N TYR A 8 0.98 -0.04 1.51
CA TYR A 8 0.32 0.87 0.57
C TYR A 8 0.79 0.62 -0.87
N ALA A 9 2.10 0.70 -1.13
CA ALA A 9 2.64 0.45 -2.48
C ALA A 9 2.25 -0.93 -3.02
N LEU A 10 2.27 -1.96 -2.17
CA LEU A 10 1.86 -3.31 -2.53
C LEU A 10 0.37 -3.36 -2.89
N ALA A 11 -0.49 -2.73 -2.09
CA ALA A 11 -1.93 -2.70 -2.34
C ALA A 11 -2.27 -2.06 -3.70
N LYS A 12 -1.56 -1.00 -4.10
CA LYS A 12 -1.72 -0.39 -5.42
C LYS A 12 -1.19 -1.26 -6.56
N SER A 13 0.02 -1.82 -6.41
CA SER A 13 0.59 -2.74 -7.41
C SER A 13 -0.31 -3.93 -7.69
N LEU A 14 -1.06 -4.37 -6.68
CA LEU A 14 -2.04 -5.44 -6.78
C LEU A 14 -3.33 -5.02 -7.47
N TYR A 15 -3.79 -3.82 -7.17
CA TYR A 15 -4.93 -3.23 -7.85
C TYR A 15 -4.69 -3.09 -9.35
N ASP A 16 -3.50 -2.66 -9.77
CA ASP A 16 -3.17 -2.56 -11.19
C ASP A 16 -3.10 -3.90 -11.92
N GLN A 17 -2.97 -5.00 -11.18
CA GLN A 17 -2.96 -6.36 -11.70
C GLN A 17 -4.35 -7.02 -11.71
N GLY A 18 -5.39 -6.36 -11.17
CA GLY A 18 -6.75 -6.89 -11.05
C GLY A 18 -7.81 -5.98 -11.68
N GLU A 19 -8.92 -6.56 -12.16
CA GLU A 19 -10.02 -5.80 -12.79
C GLU A 19 -11.06 -5.26 -11.77
N ASP A 20 -11.03 -5.71 -10.50
CA ASP A 20 -11.97 -5.34 -9.43
C ASP A 20 -11.21 -5.01 -8.11
N TYR A 21 -11.72 -4.08 -7.30
CA TYR A 21 -11.07 -3.66 -6.05
C TYR A 21 -10.90 -4.81 -5.06
N ILE A 22 -11.85 -5.76 -4.99
CA ILE A 22 -11.69 -6.99 -4.17
C ILE A 22 -10.64 -7.92 -4.78
N ASP A 23 -10.50 -7.92 -6.11
CA ASP A 23 -9.49 -8.72 -6.81
C ASP A 23 -8.06 -8.22 -6.57
N ALA A 24 -7.89 -6.98 -6.11
CA ALA A 24 -6.61 -6.47 -5.63
C ALA A 24 -6.15 -7.10 -4.30
N PHE A 25 -7.06 -7.69 -3.52
CA PHE A 25 -6.76 -8.00 -2.11
C PHE A 25 -6.64 -9.47 -1.76
N TRP A 26 -7.15 -10.38 -2.59
CA TRP A 26 -6.89 -11.79 -2.35
C TRP A 26 -5.40 -12.13 -2.40
N PRO A 27 -4.52 -11.47 -3.17
CA PRO A 27 -3.08 -11.72 -3.08
C PRO A 27 -2.48 -11.38 -1.71
N LEU A 28 -2.94 -10.31 -1.05
CA LEU A 28 -2.53 -9.98 0.33
C LEU A 28 -3.02 -11.03 1.32
N ALA A 29 -4.27 -11.49 1.15
CA ALA A 29 -4.83 -12.53 2.01
C ALA A 29 -4.16 -13.89 1.79
N LEU A 30 -3.73 -14.20 0.57
CA LEU A 30 -3.00 -15.42 0.23
C LEU A 30 -1.62 -15.45 0.87
N ARG A 31 -0.94 -14.30 1.01
CA ARG A 31 0.44 -14.19 1.51
C ARG A 31 0.66 -14.78 2.90
N VAL A 32 -0.37 -14.86 3.74
CA VAL A 32 -0.25 -15.42 5.09
C VAL A 32 -0.38 -16.94 5.17
N PHE A 33 -0.69 -17.59 4.05
CA PHE A 33 -0.73 -19.04 3.95
C PHE A 33 0.68 -19.61 3.72
N ASP A 34 0.96 -20.75 4.37
CA ASP A 34 2.21 -21.49 4.25
C ASP A 34 1.86 -22.95 3.91
N ILE A 35 2.67 -23.57 3.04
CA ILE A 35 2.64 -24.99 2.68
C ILE A 35 2.57 -25.90 3.92
N LYS A 36 3.21 -25.48 5.02
CA LYS A 36 3.26 -26.28 6.25
C LYS A 36 1.95 -26.28 7.05
N LYS A 37 1.03 -25.34 6.80
CA LYS A 37 -0.24 -25.24 7.52
C LYS A 37 -1.39 -25.80 6.67
N LYS A 38 -1.98 -26.91 7.12
CA LYS A 38 -3.07 -27.60 6.42
C LYS A 38 -4.32 -26.73 6.18
N TYR A 39 -4.68 -25.86 7.11
CA TYR A 39 -5.79 -24.93 6.93
C TYR A 39 -5.71 -23.82 7.97
N LEU A 40 -6.26 -22.66 7.63
CA LEU A 40 -6.35 -21.50 8.50
C LEU A 40 -7.80 -21.09 8.70
N SER A 41 -8.16 -20.75 9.93
CA SER A 41 -9.47 -20.15 10.24
C SER A 41 -9.48 -18.68 9.83
N LEU A 42 -10.66 -18.12 9.54
CA LEU A 42 -10.84 -16.71 9.18
C LEU A 42 -10.21 -15.75 10.21
N ASN A 43 -10.38 -16.03 11.51
CA ASN A 43 -9.76 -15.23 12.59
C ASN A 43 -8.23 -15.34 12.55
N SER A 44 -7.70 -16.55 12.37
CA SER A 44 -6.25 -16.76 12.27
C SER A 44 -5.65 -16.04 11.07
N ILE A 45 -6.36 -16.02 9.93
CA ILE A 45 -5.94 -15.29 8.73
C ILE A 45 -5.93 -13.79 9.02
N GLN A 46 -6.97 -13.26 9.66
CA GLN A 46 -7.04 -11.85 10.05
C GLN A 46 -5.88 -11.45 10.95
N ASP A 47 -5.59 -12.24 11.99
CA ASP A 47 -4.47 -11.99 12.91
C ASP A 47 -3.12 -12.04 12.19
N LEU A 48 -2.92 -13.00 11.29
CA LEU A 48 -1.69 -13.09 10.51
C LEU A 48 -1.53 -11.90 9.57
N ILE A 49 -2.60 -11.47 8.90
CA ILE A 49 -2.57 -10.28 8.02
C ILE A 49 -2.23 -9.03 8.84
N LYS A 50 -2.86 -8.88 10.01
CA LYS A 50 -2.60 -7.76 10.91
C LYS A 50 -1.14 -7.73 11.38
N ASN A 51 -0.60 -8.89 11.74
CA ASN A 51 0.77 -8.98 12.26
C ASN A 51 1.84 -8.85 11.17
N ASP A 52 1.61 -9.44 10.00
CA ASP A 52 2.57 -9.43 8.89
C ASP A 52 2.55 -8.10 8.13
N LEU A 53 1.36 -7.56 7.84
CA LEU A 53 1.14 -6.44 6.93
C LEU A 53 0.68 -5.14 7.61
N GLU A 54 0.51 -5.12 8.94
CA GLU A 54 -0.10 -3.98 9.67
C GLU A 54 -1.50 -3.59 9.14
N LEU A 55 -2.21 -4.54 8.49
CA LEU A 55 -3.55 -4.34 7.93
C LEU A 55 -4.64 -4.91 8.83
N ASN A 56 -5.64 -4.10 9.17
CA ASN A 56 -6.75 -4.52 10.02
C ASN A 56 -8.02 -4.72 9.18
N ILE A 57 -8.03 -5.78 8.38
CA ILE A 57 -9.16 -6.12 7.50
C ILE A 57 -10.32 -6.66 8.35
N PRO A 58 -11.52 -6.07 8.33
CA PRO A 58 -12.69 -6.62 9.02
C PRO A 58 -13.03 -8.05 8.55
N LEU A 59 -13.52 -8.91 9.46
CA LEU A 59 -13.80 -10.32 9.15
C LEU A 59 -14.74 -10.51 7.95
N TYR A 60 -15.75 -9.66 7.81
CA TYR A 60 -16.70 -9.74 6.69
C TYR A 60 -16.03 -9.43 5.34
N SER A 61 -15.17 -8.40 5.30
CA SER A 61 -14.38 -8.04 4.11
C SER A 61 -13.39 -9.13 3.78
N LEU A 62 -12.71 -9.67 4.80
CA LEU A 62 -11.76 -10.76 4.64
C LEU A 62 -12.45 -12.01 4.11
N GLU A 63 -13.64 -12.34 4.60
CA GLU A 63 -14.41 -13.47 4.10
C GLU A 63 -14.80 -13.28 2.62
N ALA A 64 -15.22 -12.07 2.22
CA ALA A 64 -15.51 -11.77 0.82
C ALA A 64 -14.26 -11.94 -0.08
N ILE A 65 -13.11 -11.44 0.38
CA ILE A 65 -11.81 -11.58 -0.29
C ILE A 65 -11.43 -13.06 -0.44
N LEU A 66 -11.52 -13.85 0.63
CA LEU A 66 -11.15 -15.26 0.62
C LEU A 66 -12.10 -16.12 -0.23
N ASN A 67 -13.40 -15.85 -0.19
CA ASN A 67 -14.37 -16.54 -1.05
C ASN A 67 -14.10 -16.25 -2.54
N ARG A 68 -13.60 -15.06 -2.87
CA ARG A 68 -13.20 -14.72 -4.25
C ARG A 68 -11.91 -15.45 -4.66
N ALA A 69 -10.93 -15.52 -3.77
CA ALA A 69 -9.72 -16.32 -3.95
C ALA A 69 -10.03 -17.81 -4.16
N GLU A 70 -11.02 -18.34 -3.43
CA GLU A 70 -11.55 -19.70 -3.58
C GLU A 70 -12.18 -19.89 -4.96
N LYS A 71 -13.07 -18.98 -5.38
CA LYS A 71 -13.73 -19.03 -6.69
C LYS A 71 -12.73 -19.03 -7.85
N ASN A 72 -11.62 -18.30 -7.69
CA ASN A 72 -10.53 -18.25 -8.68
C ASN A 72 -9.55 -19.43 -8.58
N GLY A 73 -9.82 -20.41 -7.70
CA GLY A 73 -9.05 -21.65 -7.60
C GLY A 73 -7.74 -21.54 -6.82
N TYR A 74 -7.53 -20.45 -6.08
CA TYR A 74 -6.30 -20.26 -5.28
C TYR A 74 -6.43 -20.81 -3.86
N LEU A 75 -7.64 -20.82 -3.31
CA LEU A 75 -7.96 -21.46 -2.04
C LEU A 75 -8.98 -22.59 -2.24
N THR A 76 -9.06 -23.48 -1.27
CA THR A 76 -10.18 -24.41 -1.09
C THR A 76 -10.76 -24.24 0.30
N LYS A 77 -12.09 -24.22 0.41
CA LYS A 77 -12.77 -24.19 1.70
C LYS A 77 -12.99 -25.62 2.18
N LYS A 78 -12.42 -25.95 3.34
CA LYS A 78 -12.61 -27.29 3.96
C LYS A 78 -13.87 -27.33 4.81
N HIS A 79 -14.06 -26.28 5.60
CA HIS A 79 -15.19 -26.11 6.50
C HIS A 79 -15.60 -24.64 6.53
N ARG A 80 -16.72 -24.34 7.21
CA ARG A 80 -17.16 -22.96 7.42
C ARG A 80 -16.01 -22.14 8.00
N HIS A 81 -15.63 -21.06 7.32
CA HIS A 81 -14.54 -20.15 7.69
C HIS A 81 -13.14 -20.79 7.79
N HIS A 82 -12.89 -21.94 7.16
CA HIS A 82 -11.58 -22.60 7.13
C HIS A 82 -11.10 -22.80 5.69
N PHE A 83 -9.94 -22.22 5.38
CA PHE A 83 -9.38 -22.18 4.04
C PHE A 83 -8.03 -22.89 4.00
N GLU A 84 -7.76 -23.60 2.91
CA GLU A 84 -6.47 -24.19 2.58
C GLU A 84 -5.98 -23.63 1.25
N ILE A 85 -4.69 -23.35 1.16
CA ILE A 85 -4.09 -22.87 -0.09
C ILE A 85 -3.90 -24.03 -1.08
N THR A 86 -4.22 -23.78 -2.34
CA THR A 86 -3.99 -24.75 -3.43
C THR A 86 -2.57 -24.63 -3.98
N GLU A 87 -2.13 -25.60 -4.79
CA GLU A 87 -0.91 -25.44 -5.57
C GLU A 87 -0.93 -24.22 -6.50
N SER A 88 -2.10 -23.89 -7.08
CA SER A 88 -2.27 -22.70 -7.91
C SER A 88 -2.05 -21.43 -7.09
N GLY A 89 -2.64 -21.36 -5.90
CA GLY A 89 -2.43 -20.27 -4.94
C GLY A 89 -0.97 -20.13 -4.53
N LEU A 90 -0.29 -21.25 -4.27
CA LEU A 90 1.13 -21.26 -3.94
C LEU A 90 2.01 -20.82 -5.11
N ARG A 91 1.76 -21.30 -6.32
CA ARG A 91 2.47 -20.84 -7.53
C ARG A 91 2.25 -19.36 -7.74
N TYR A 92 1.03 -18.87 -7.52
CA TYR A 92 0.71 -17.46 -7.58
C TYR A 92 1.56 -16.66 -6.57
N ILE A 93 1.56 -17.00 -5.27
CA ILE A 93 2.41 -16.35 -4.25
C ILE A 93 3.91 -16.47 -4.55
N ASN A 94 4.37 -17.59 -5.09
CA ASN A 94 5.80 -17.75 -5.39
C ASN A 94 6.22 -16.93 -6.62
N ASN A 95 5.28 -16.67 -7.53
CA ASN A 95 5.47 -15.77 -8.66
C ASN A 95 5.26 -14.29 -8.30
N PHE A 96 4.87 -13.99 -7.06
CA PHE A 96 4.82 -12.63 -6.51
C PHE A 96 6.23 -12.05 -6.35
N LYS A 97 6.85 -11.70 -7.47
CA LYS A 97 8.12 -10.94 -7.58
C LYS A 97 8.01 -9.51 -7.01
N THR A 98 6.78 -9.05 -6.81
CA THR A 98 6.40 -7.72 -6.33
C THR A 98 7.04 -7.36 -4.99
N ASN A 99 7.33 -8.30 -4.09
CA ASN A 99 7.89 -7.93 -2.78
C ASN A 99 9.28 -7.28 -2.88
N ARG A 100 10.19 -7.88 -3.67
CA ARG A 100 11.56 -7.38 -3.83
C ARG A 100 11.62 -6.17 -4.75
N GLU A 101 10.75 -6.13 -5.76
CA GLU A 101 10.67 -4.99 -6.68
C GLU A 101 10.07 -3.74 -6.02
N VAL A 102 9.00 -3.89 -5.23
CA VAL A 102 8.41 -2.81 -4.43
C VAL A 102 9.42 -2.31 -3.41
N GLU A 103 10.10 -3.21 -2.68
CA GLU A 103 11.15 -2.82 -1.73
C GLU A 103 12.28 -2.05 -2.41
N ARG A 104 12.74 -2.51 -3.59
CA ARG A 104 13.77 -1.83 -4.37
C ARG A 104 13.32 -0.42 -4.81
N LYS A 105 12.09 -0.28 -5.30
CA LYS A 105 11.51 1.01 -5.72
C LYS A 105 11.42 1.98 -4.53
N LEU A 106 10.92 1.51 -3.39
CA LEU A 106 10.81 2.34 -2.18
C LEU A 106 12.18 2.75 -1.65
N ASN A 107 13.16 1.84 -1.61
CA ASN A 107 14.51 2.18 -1.20
C ASN A 107 15.16 3.22 -2.13
N ALA A 108 14.92 3.12 -3.44
CA ALA A 108 15.38 4.12 -4.41
C ALA A 108 14.71 5.48 -4.18
N LEU A 109 13.39 5.49 -3.94
CA LEU A 109 12.63 6.72 -3.65
C LEU A 109 13.17 7.42 -2.39
N PHE A 110 13.26 6.71 -1.25
CA PHE A 110 13.70 7.35 0.00
C PHE A 110 15.16 7.78 -0.01
N LYS A 111 16.01 7.06 -0.73
CA LYS A 111 17.39 7.51 -0.96
C LYS A 111 17.41 8.79 -1.79
N ASP A 112 16.65 8.84 -2.88
CA ASP A 112 16.59 10.03 -3.74
C ASP A 112 16.00 11.26 -3.02
N ILE A 113 14.99 11.06 -2.16
CA ILE A 113 14.48 12.13 -1.28
C ILE A 113 15.59 12.62 -0.34
N LYS A 114 16.30 11.70 0.32
CA LYS A 114 17.41 12.06 1.22
C LYS A 114 18.48 12.86 0.50
N ASP A 115 18.90 12.40 -0.69
CA ASP A 115 19.91 13.06 -1.50
C ASP A 115 19.45 14.44 -1.98
N PHE A 116 18.17 14.58 -2.33
CA PHE A 116 17.54 15.87 -2.65
C PHE A 116 17.58 16.84 -1.47
N ILE A 117 17.18 16.39 -0.28
CA ILE A 117 17.13 17.25 0.91
C ILE A 117 18.54 17.71 1.30
N LYS A 118 19.51 16.79 1.27
CA LYS A 118 20.92 17.09 1.53
C LYS A 118 21.49 18.08 0.52
N SER A 119 21.26 17.86 -0.78
CA SER A 119 21.81 18.73 -1.83
C SER A 119 21.17 20.11 -1.89
N LYS A 120 19.86 20.22 -1.66
CA LYS A 120 19.13 21.48 -1.81
C LYS A 120 19.08 22.33 -0.54
N PHE A 121 19.00 21.70 0.63
CA PHE A 121 18.83 22.39 1.91
C PHE A 121 20.01 22.21 2.87
N ASN A 122 21.01 21.42 2.50
CA ASN A 122 22.18 21.10 3.34
C ASN A 122 21.78 20.50 4.70
N LEU A 123 20.72 19.69 4.72
CA LEU A 123 20.22 18.99 5.89
C LEU A 123 20.46 17.49 5.77
N GLU A 124 20.92 16.89 6.87
CA GLU A 124 21.17 15.47 6.95
C GLU A 124 20.08 14.80 7.78
N GLU A 125 19.08 14.28 7.08
CA GLU A 125 17.94 13.59 7.68
C GLU A 125 18.16 12.07 7.66
N GLU A 126 17.66 11.38 8.68
CA GLU A 126 17.58 9.93 8.63
C GLU A 126 16.45 9.47 7.69
N ILE A 127 16.68 8.38 6.94
CA ILE A 127 15.63 7.78 6.09
C ILE A 127 14.37 7.47 6.91
N LYS A 128 14.55 7.09 8.17
CA LYS A 128 13.45 6.83 9.10
C LYS A 128 12.58 8.06 9.34
N GLU A 129 13.19 9.23 9.53
CA GLU A 129 12.48 10.49 9.75
C GLU A 129 11.74 10.93 8.47
N ILE A 130 12.39 10.80 7.31
CA ILE A 130 11.78 11.03 6.00
C ILE A 130 10.52 10.15 5.82
N LYS A 131 10.61 8.86 6.15
CA LYS A 131 9.46 7.94 6.09
C LYS A 131 8.33 8.33 7.04
N ILE A 132 8.63 8.86 8.22
CA ILE A 132 7.62 9.33 9.17
C ILE A 132 6.93 10.57 8.60
N SER A 133 7.70 11.58 8.20
CA SER A 133 7.14 12.83 7.69
C SER A 133 6.38 12.68 6.38
N ILE A 134 6.76 11.75 5.50
CA ILE A 134 5.99 11.49 4.28
C ILE A 134 4.62 10.89 4.60
N LEU A 135 4.53 10.00 5.59
CA LEU A 135 3.26 9.42 6.03
C LEU A 135 2.37 10.47 6.69
N GLU A 136 2.95 11.34 7.53
CA GLU A 136 2.23 12.45 8.14
C GLU A 136 1.70 13.41 7.08
N LEU A 137 2.52 13.75 6.08
CA LEU A 137 2.13 14.57 4.94
C LEU A 137 0.94 13.93 4.20
N PHE A 138 1.01 12.63 3.92
CA PHE A 138 -0.06 11.89 3.24
C PHE A 138 -1.35 11.87 4.04
N ASN A 139 -1.27 11.59 5.34
CA ASN A 139 -2.44 11.54 6.21
C ASN A 139 -3.11 12.92 6.36
N LYS A 140 -2.34 14.00 6.42
CA LYS A 140 -2.86 15.38 6.54
C LYS A 140 -3.45 15.91 5.24
N ASN A 141 -2.97 15.44 4.08
CA ASN A 141 -3.27 16.02 2.78
C ASN A 141 -3.82 15.01 1.76
N LEU A 142 -4.40 13.89 2.22
CA LEU A 142 -4.76 12.77 1.36
C LEU A 142 -5.62 13.21 0.16
N THR A 143 -6.71 13.94 0.40
CA THR A 143 -7.61 14.42 -0.66
C THR A 143 -6.88 15.23 -1.73
N LEU A 144 -6.03 16.19 -1.31
CA LEU A 144 -5.27 17.05 -2.23
C LEU A 144 -4.23 16.25 -3.02
N LEU A 145 -3.56 15.29 -2.38
CA LEU A 145 -2.61 14.41 -3.05
C LEU A 145 -3.31 13.51 -4.07
N VAL A 146 -4.50 13.01 -3.75
CA VAL A 146 -5.30 12.20 -4.68
C VAL A 146 -5.69 13.00 -5.91
N GLU A 147 -6.21 14.21 -5.73
CA GLU A 147 -6.53 15.12 -6.83
C GLU A 147 -5.30 15.39 -7.70
N TYR A 148 -4.16 15.69 -7.06
CA TYR A 148 -2.90 15.95 -7.73
C TYR A 148 -2.41 14.77 -8.58
N PHE A 149 -2.47 13.55 -8.04
CA PHE A 149 -2.00 12.34 -8.72
C PHE A 149 -3.01 11.72 -9.71
N SER A 150 -4.30 12.07 -9.62
CA SER A 150 -5.38 11.42 -10.39
C SER A 150 -5.98 12.27 -11.51
N LEU A 151 -5.95 13.62 -11.40
CA LEU A 151 -6.73 14.51 -12.28
C LEU A 151 -5.91 15.50 -13.13
N ASN A 152 -4.64 15.22 -13.42
CA ASN A 152 -3.80 16.10 -14.25
C ASN A 152 -3.67 17.56 -13.71
N LYS A 153 -3.04 17.68 -12.53
CA LYS A 153 -2.14 18.78 -12.14
C LYS A 153 -2.67 20.23 -12.12
N GLU A 154 -3.75 20.55 -11.41
CA GLU A 154 -4.11 21.97 -11.20
C GLU A 154 -3.73 22.53 -9.82
N SER A 155 -3.57 21.72 -8.78
CA SER A 155 -3.12 22.22 -7.48
C SER A 155 -2.22 21.24 -6.72
N ILE A 156 -0.99 21.69 -6.47
CA ILE A 156 -0.07 21.08 -5.49
C ILE A 156 -0.71 21.18 -4.10
N PRO A 157 -0.56 20.17 -3.23
CA PRO A 157 -0.98 20.27 -1.84
C PRO A 157 -0.20 21.39 -1.14
N VAL A 158 -0.88 22.50 -0.86
CA VAL A 158 -0.40 23.51 0.09
C VAL A 158 -1.53 23.87 1.04
N ALA A 159 -1.76 23.01 2.03
CA ALA A 159 -2.16 23.56 3.31
C ALA A 159 -0.93 24.34 3.82
N LYS A 160 -1.06 25.65 4.02
CA LYS A 160 -0.01 26.48 4.65
C LYS A 160 0.28 25.91 6.04
N THR A 161 1.25 25.02 6.15
CA THR A 161 1.72 24.53 7.44
C THR A 161 2.55 25.62 8.09
N SER A 162 2.14 26.03 9.27
CA SER A 162 2.79 27.08 10.04
C SER A 162 4.17 26.59 10.52
N ASN A 163 5.22 27.19 9.94
CA ASN A 163 6.60 27.29 10.42
C ASN A 163 7.31 25.99 10.90
N SER A 164 8.35 25.64 10.13
CA SER A 164 9.35 24.57 10.30
C SER A 164 8.91 23.18 9.80
N SER A 165 9.92 22.37 9.48
CA SER A 165 9.88 20.91 9.28
C SER A 165 9.89 20.40 7.85
N LEU A 166 10.51 19.23 7.77
CA LEU A 166 10.74 18.32 6.65
C LEU A 166 9.59 18.21 5.62
N GLU A 167 8.34 18.44 6.05
CA GLU A 167 7.15 18.42 5.18
C GLU A 167 7.26 19.37 3.98
N ASN A 168 7.80 20.58 4.17
CA ASN A 168 7.96 21.53 3.07
C ASN A 168 8.96 21.03 2.01
N TYR A 169 10.03 20.38 2.45
CA TYR A 169 11.01 19.78 1.54
C TYR A 169 10.41 18.60 0.79
N LEU A 170 9.55 17.82 1.43
CA LEU A 170 8.82 16.73 0.80
C LEU A 170 7.81 17.23 -0.24
N ILE A 171 7.08 18.31 0.05
CA ILE A 171 6.19 18.95 -0.93
C ILE A 171 6.99 19.43 -2.14
N GLU A 172 8.15 20.06 -1.92
CA GLU A 172 9.00 20.53 -3.01
C GLU A 172 9.60 19.36 -3.80
N TYR A 173 9.97 18.28 -3.13
CA TYR A 173 10.42 17.05 -3.78
C TYR A 173 9.33 16.47 -4.69
N ILE A 174 8.08 16.39 -4.22
CA ILE A 174 6.96 15.86 -5.02
C ILE A 174 6.81 16.65 -6.34
N LYS A 175 6.94 17.98 -6.30
CA LYS A 175 6.90 18.83 -7.50
C LYS A 175 8.03 18.53 -8.48
N ILE A 176 9.24 18.34 -7.96
CA ILE A 176 10.41 18.06 -8.80
C ILE A 176 10.30 16.66 -9.39
N ALA A 177 9.86 15.68 -8.60
CA ALA A 177 9.67 14.33 -9.09
C ALA A 177 8.67 14.28 -10.25
N ASP A 178 7.59 15.05 -10.15
CA ASP A 178 6.54 15.18 -11.17
C ASP A 178 7.03 15.71 -12.53
N ILE A 179 8.13 16.47 -12.54
CA ILE A 179 8.69 17.08 -13.75
C ILE A 179 9.91 16.31 -14.25
N GLU A 180 10.78 15.89 -13.33
CA GLU A 180 12.15 15.46 -13.65
C GLU A 180 12.41 13.98 -13.34
N LYS A 181 11.58 13.34 -12.51
CA LYS A 181 11.86 12.00 -11.95
C LYS A 181 10.65 11.06 -12.07
N PRO A 182 10.33 10.58 -13.28
CA PRO A 182 9.10 9.82 -13.53
C PRO A 182 8.98 8.54 -12.69
N GLU A 183 10.09 7.82 -12.44
CA GLU A 183 10.06 6.60 -11.62
C GLU A 183 9.74 6.89 -10.14
N GLN A 184 10.30 7.97 -9.61
CA GLN A 184 10.08 8.41 -8.22
C GLN A 184 8.67 8.98 -8.07
N TYR A 185 8.19 9.71 -9.08
CA TYR A 185 6.82 10.20 -9.12
C TYR A 185 5.79 9.06 -9.12
N GLU A 186 5.97 8.06 -9.98
CA GLU A 186 5.09 6.88 -9.97
C GLU A 186 5.17 6.13 -8.64
N SER A 187 6.35 6.05 -8.01
CA SER A 187 6.48 5.44 -6.68
C SER A 187 5.74 6.22 -5.59
N LEU A 188 5.74 7.56 -5.64
CA LEU A 188 4.96 8.42 -4.74
C LEU A 188 3.46 8.25 -4.97
N LYS A 189 3.04 8.22 -6.24
CA LYS A 189 1.67 7.97 -6.65
C LYS A 189 1.17 6.61 -6.15
N ASP A 190 1.99 5.57 -6.29
CA ASP A 190 1.69 4.23 -5.81
C ASP A 190 1.46 4.20 -4.29
N LEU A 191 2.24 4.97 -3.53
CA LEU A 191 2.06 5.08 -2.09
C LEU A 191 0.76 5.79 -1.71
N VAL A 192 0.43 6.90 -2.37
CA VAL A 192 -0.79 7.65 -2.07
C VAL A 192 -2.02 6.82 -2.44
N LEU A 193 -2.08 6.27 -3.65
CA LEU A 193 -3.20 5.44 -4.08
C LEU A 193 -3.31 4.16 -3.24
N GLY A 194 -2.17 3.56 -2.92
CA GLY A 194 -2.07 2.45 -2.00
C GLY A 194 -2.63 2.72 -0.60
N SER A 195 -2.45 3.94 -0.09
CA SER A 195 -2.98 4.35 1.21
C SER A 195 -4.51 4.45 1.24
N ILE A 196 -5.10 4.92 0.15
CA ILE A 196 -6.56 4.97 -0.03
C ILE A 196 -7.12 3.56 -0.06
N ILE A 197 -6.50 2.73 -0.92
CA ILE A 197 -6.84 1.32 -1.10
C ILE A 197 -6.80 0.61 0.26
N SER A 198 -5.72 0.80 1.04
CA SER A 198 -5.62 0.26 2.40
C SER A 198 -6.68 0.81 3.36
N THR A 199 -7.01 2.10 3.27
CA THR A 199 -8.05 2.75 4.10
C THR A 199 -9.43 2.18 3.83
N ILE A 200 -9.78 1.97 2.55
CA ILE A 200 -11.05 1.37 2.12
C ILE A 200 -11.22 -0.04 2.67
N ILE A 201 -10.15 -0.85 2.69
CA ILE A 201 -10.24 -2.21 3.28
C ILE A 201 -10.42 -2.15 4.80
N ASN A 202 -9.73 -1.22 5.46
CA ASN A 202 -9.74 -1.08 6.92
C ASN A 202 -11.06 -0.48 7.43
N SER A 203 -11.89 0.12 6.57
CA SER A 203 -13.15 0.71 6.99
C SER A 203 -14.15 -0.37 7.42
N LYS A 204 -14.78 -0.15 8.59
CA LYS A 204 -15.77 -1.10 9.16
C LYS A 204 -17.11 -1.10 8.42
N THR A 205 -17.26 -0.25 7.41
CA THR A 205 -18.48 -0.06 6.63
C THR A 205 -18.12 0.20 5.17
N PRO A 206 -18.70 -0.54 4.21
CA PRO A 206 -18.71 -0.12 2.82
C PRO A 206 -19.72 1.03 2.72
N GLU A 207 -19.36 2.22 3.20
CA GLU A 207 -20.10 3.40 2.80
C GLU A 207 -19.90 3.57 1.30
N LYS A 208 -21.02 3.70 0.57
CA LYS A 208 -21.06 3.97 -0.86
C LYS A 208 -19.99 5.01 -1.18
N ILE A 209 -18.93 4.57 -1.84
CA ILE A 209 -18.02 5.45 -2.56
C ILE A 209 -18.86 5.97 -3.72
N ILE A 210 -19.47 7.13 -3.52
CA ILE A 210 -20.06 7.90 -4.62
C ILE A 210 -18.85 8.53 -5.31
N LEU A 211 -18.46 7.92 -6.44
CA LEU A 211 -17.65 8.57 -7.47
C LEU A 211 -18.46 9.72 -8.08
#